data_AF-A0A2E4YAD5-F1
#
_entry.id   AF-A0A2E4YAD5-F1
#
_cell.length_a   1.000
_cell.length_b   1.000
_cell.length_c   1.000
_cell.angle_alpha   90.00
_cell.angle_beta   90.00
_cell.angle_gamma   90.00
#
_symmetry.space_group_name_H-M   'P 1'
#
loop_
_entity.id
_entity.type
_entity.pdbx_description
1 polymer ?
#
loop_
_entity_poly.entity_id
_entity_poly.type
_entity_poly.pdbx_seq_one_letter_code
_entity_poly.pdbx_strand_id
1 'polypeptide(L)' 'MEYQNKKARFSRCRKYRYTLERTWAIGTGTVLFIGLNPSTADHRDDDPTIRRCVQFAVDWGFNKLIATNIFA' A
#
# COMPACT_ATOMS: atom_id res chain seq x y z
N MET A 1 7.51 -9.59 -7.25
CA MET A 1 6.54 -8.90 -8.14
C MET A 1 7.09 -7.52 -8.45
N GLU A 2 7.01 -7.10 -9.71
CA GLU A 2 7.38 -5.74 -10.12
C GLU A 2 6.15 -4.83 -10.06
N TYR A 3 6.30 -3.66 -9.43
CA TYR A 3 5.23 -2.65 -9.42
C TYR A 3 5.37 -1.74 -10.63
N GLN A 4 4.27 -1.54 -11.35
CA GLN A 4 4.17 -0.50 -12.37
C GLN A 4 4.05 0.90 -11.76
N ASN A 5 3.50 1.00 -10.56
CA ASN A 5 3.38 2.27 -9.85
C ASN A 5 3.57 2.11 -8.34
N LYS A 6 4.36 3.01 -7.75
CA LYS A 6 4.50 3.18 -6.30
C LYS A 6 4.23 4.65 -5.95
N LYS A 7 3.16 4.92 -5.20
CA LYS A 7 2.85 6.28 -4.70
C LYS A 7 2.68 6.27 -3.20
N ALA A 8 2.97 7.39 -2.57
CA ALA A 8 2.60 7.65 -1.19
C ALA A 8 2.21 9.12 -1.04
N ARG A 9 1.16 9.39 -0.27
CA ARG A 9 0.77 10.76 0.11
C ARG A 9 1.10 10.98 1.57
N PHE A 10 1.88 12.03 1.83
CA PHE A 10 2.26 12.43 3.17
C PHE A 10 1.62 13.75 3.55
N SER A 11 1.46 13.98 4.86
CA SER A 11 1.16 15.29 5.40
C SER A 11 2.29 16.28 5.11
N ARG A 12 2.00 17.59 5.20
CA ARG A 12 3.01 18.65 4.96
C ARG A 12 4.23 18.52 5.89
N CYS A 13 4.02 18.06 7.13
CA CYS A 13 5.10 17.84 8.09
C CYS A 13 5.82 16.50 7.93
N ARG A 14 5.40 15.65 6.98
CA ARG A 14 5.91 14.29 6.71
C ARG A 14 5.84 13.30 7.88
N LYS A 15 5.14 13.65 8.97
CA LYS A 15 4.92 12.75 10.12
C LYS A 15 3.86 11.69 9.83
N TYR A 16 2.95 11.96 8.89
CA TYR A 16 1.82 11.09 8.60
C TYR A 16 1.80 10.70 7.13
N ARG A 17 1.53 9.41 6.87
CA ARG A 17 1.35 8.84 5.53
C ARG A 17 -0.12 8.51 5.33
N TYR A 18 -0.85 9.38 4.64
CA TYR A 18 -2.29 9.20 4.40
C TYR A 18 -2.58 7.98 3.51
N THR A 19 -1.79 7.81 2.45
CA THR A 19 -1.95 6.68 1.53
C THR A 19 -0.62 6.11 1.10
N LEU A 20 -0.61 4.80 0.88
CA LEU A 20 0.42 4.07 0.14
C LEU A 20 -0.27 3.27 -0.96
N GLU A 21 0.17 3.43 -2.21
CA GLU A 21 -0.41 2.75 -3.36
C GLU A 21 0.62 1.87 -4.05
N ARG A 22 0.17 0.69 -4.46
CA ARG A 22 0.91 -0.26 -5.30
C ARG A 22 0.02 -0.72 -6.45
N THR A 23 0.56 -0.74 -7.66
CA THR A 23 -0.16 -1.24 -8.84
C THR A 23 0.76 -2.16 -9.64
N TRP A 24 0.19 -3.23 -10.17
CA TRP A 24 0.86 -4.22 -11.02
C TRP A 24 -0.04 -4.60 -12.21
N ALA A 25 0.51 -5.34 -13.17
CA ALA A 25 -0.13 -5.55 -14.47
C ALA A 25 -1.37 -6.46 -14.43
N ILE A 26 -1.33 -7.53 -13.63
CA ILE A 26 -2.31 -8.63 -13.66
C ILE A 26 -3.35 -8.45 -12.55
N GLY A 27 -4.62 -8.68 -12.88
CA GLY A 27 -5.76 -8.62 -11.96
C GLY A 27 -6.73 -7.48 -12.29
N THR A 28 -7.78 -7.30 -11.49
CA THR A 28 -8.76 -6.23 -11.69
C THR A 28 -9.19 -5.59 -10.37
N GLY A 29 -9.50 -4.29 -10.40
CA GLY A 29 -10.03 -3.58 -9.24
C GLY A 29 -8.99 -3.17 -8.18
N THR A 30 -9.48 -2.65 -7.07
CA THR A 30 -8.65 -2.11 -5.99
C THR A 30 -9.06 -2.68 -4.65
N VAL A 31 -8.08 -3.11 -3.86
CA VAL A 31 -8.27 -3.44 -2.45
C VAL A 31 -7.75 -2.32 -1.56
N LEU A 32 -8.52 -1.97 -0.53
CA LEU A 32 -8.15 -1.02 0.51
C LEU A 32 -7.88 -1.77 1.81
N PHE A 33 -6.65 -1.68 2.31
CA PHE A 33 -6.28 -2.13 3.65
C PHE A 33 -6.24 -0.92 4.59
N ILE A 34 -7.02 -0.97 5.66
CA ILE A 34 -7.02 0.05 6.72
C ILE A 34 -6.32 -0.57 7.93
N GLY A 35 -5.10 -0.11 8.22
CA GLY A 35 -4.29 -0.62 9.32
C GLY A 35 -4.39 0.23 10.59
N LEU A 36 -4.04 -0.40 11.72
CA LEU A 36 -3.83 0.27 13.01
C LEU A 36 -2.34 0.30 13.42
N ASN A 37 -1.46 -0.25 12.59
CA ASN A 37 -0.07 -0.55 12.94
C ASN A 37 0.86 0.64 12.63
N PRO A 38 1.88 0.92 13.46
CA PRO A 38 2.97 1.82 13.09
C PRO A 38 3.79 1.18 11.95
N SER A 39 3.38 1.43 10.71
CA SER A 39 4.01 0.93 9.49
C SER A 39 5.02 1.95 8.96
N THR A 40 6.26 1.53 8.75
CA THR A 40 7.36 2.37 8.25
C THR A 40 7.49 2.38 6.73
N ALA A 41 6.65 1.63 6.00
CA ALA A 41 6.69 1.59 4.54
C ALA A 41 6.57 2.98 3.90
N ASP A 42 7.21 3.18 2.76
CA ASP A 42 7.15 4.44 2.03
C ASP A 42 7.03 4.22 0.52
N HIS A 43 7.21 5.27 -0.27
CA HIS A 43 7.13 5.19 -1.73
C HIS A 43 8.21 4.31 -2.37
N ARG A 44 9.29 3.96 -1.66
CA ARG A 44 10.42 3.17 -2.17
C ARG A 44 10.32 1.72 -1.71
N ASP A 45 10.16 1.53 -0.41
CA ASP A 45 10.32 0.25 0.26
C ASP A 45 9.03 -0.22 0.96
N ASP A 46 8.74 -1.51 0.78
CA ASP A 46 7.65 -2.18 1.48
C ASP A 46 8.15 -2.81 2.76
N ASP A 47 7.48 -2.53 3.88
CA ASP A 47 7.68 -3.25 5.13
C ASP A 47 7.01 -4.65 5.11
N PRO A 48 7.23 -5.51 6.12
CA PRO A 48 6.60 -6.84 6.16
C PRO A 48 5.07 -6.82 6.07
N THR A 49 4.42 -5.78 6.58
CA THR A 49 2.95 -5.65 6.54
C THR A 49 2.49 -5.44 5.11
N ILE A 50 3.11 -4.49 4.40
CA ILE A 50 2.76 -4.18 3.01
C ILE A 50 3.02 -5.37 2.10
N ARG A 51 4.14 -6.08 2.27
CA ARG A 51 4.41 -7.30 1.49
C ARG A 51 3.33 -8.37 1.67
N ARG A 52 2.83 -8.56 2.90
CA ARG A 52 1.73 -9.49 3.17
C ARG A 52 0.42 -9.03 2.54
N CYS A 53 0.07 -7.75 2.67
CA CYS A 53 -1.13 -7.19 2.05
C CYS A 53 -1.10 -7.27 0.52
N VAL A 54 0.07 -7.05 -0.10
CA VAL A 54 0.24 -7.24 -1.54
C VAL A 54 0.01 -8.70 -1.92
N GLN A 55 0.56 -9.66 -1.18
CA GLN A 55 0.31 -11.07 -1.47
C GLN A 55 -1.18 -11.41 -1.39
N PHE A 56 -1.90 -10.96 -0.35
CA PHE A 56 -3.34 -11.15 -0.27
C PHE A 56 -4.09 -10.52 -1.45
N ALA A 57 -3.73 -9.29 -1.83
CA ALA A 57 -4.35 -8.60 -2.96
C ALA A 57 -4.18 -9.39 -4.27
N VAL A 58 -2.98 -9.92 -4.51
CA VAL A 58 -2.67 -10.75 -5.67
C VAL A 58 -3.45 -12.06 -5.65
N ASP A 59 -3.46 -12.76 -4.51
CA ASP A 59 -4.17 -14.03 -4.34
C ASP A 59 -5.69 -13.87 -4.53
N TRP A 60 -6.23 -12.69 -4.17
CA TRP A 60 -7.64 -12.34 -4.38
C TRP A 60 -7.96 -11.81 -5.79
N GLY A 61 -6.96 -11.70 -6.67
CA GLY A 61 -7.14 -11.28 -8.07
C GLY A 61 -7.18 -9.77 -8.31
N PHE A 62 -6.79 -8.94 -7.34
CA PHE A 62 -6.69 -7.49 -7.51
C PHE A 62 -5.39 -7.10 -8.21
N ASN A 63 -5.40 -5.94 -8.88
CA ASN A 63 -4.20 -5.34 -9.48
C ASN A 63 -3.73 -4.04 -8.83
N LYS A 64 -4.48 -3.55 -7.84
CA LYS A 64 -4.15 -2.34 -7.08
C LYS A 64 -4.41 -2.53 -5.60
N LEU A 65 -3.42 -2.14 -4.80
CA LEU A 65 -3.54 -2.00 -3.36
C LEU A 65 -3.46 -0.52 -2.97
N ILE A 66 -4.33 -0.12 -2.05
CA ILE A 66 -4.21 1.12 -1.27
C ILE A 66 -4.12 0.70 0.20
N ALA A 67 -3.11 1.21 0.91
CA ALA A 67 -3.00 1.07 2.35
C ALA A 67 -3.09 2.43 3.03
N THR A 68 -3.95 2.53 4.04
CA THR A 68 -4.09 3.69 4.92
C THR A 68 -3.93 3.27 6.39
N ASN A 69 -3.76 4.24 7.28
CA ASN A 69 -3.76 4.01 8.72
C ASN A 69 -4.76 4.96 9.38
N ILE A 70 -5.53 4.47 10.35
CA ILE A 70 -6.58 5.27 11.00
C ILE A 70 -6.07 6.46 11.83
N PHE A 71 -4.78 6.45 12.18
CA PHE A 71 -4.11 7.51 12.95
C PHE A 71 -3.18 8.37 12.09
N ALA A 72 -3.23 8.22 10.76
CA ALA A 72 -2.41 8.96 9.82
C ALA A 72 -3.14 10.18 9.26
#